data_AF-A0A5C3NWM3-F1
#
_entry.id   AF-A0A5C3NWM3-F1
#
_cell.length_a   1.000
_cell.length_b   1.000
_cell.length_c   1.000
_cell.angle_alpha   90.00
_cell.angle_beta   90.00
_cell.angle_gamma   90.00
#
_symmetry.space_group_name_H-M   'P 1'
#
loop_
_entity.id
_entity.type
_entity.pdbx_description
1 polymer ?
#
loop_
_entity_poly.entity_id
_entity_poly.type
_entity_poly.pdbx_seq_one_letter_code
_entity_poly.pdbx_strand_id
1 'polypeptide(L)'
;MASQYDPALVSAYNDFQTSNYVAFATTAWIFYESLITFDSETRLFWTKRLTGASVMFFVARYTTLAYAFVNLVGTLYTTISDERCNELAKATYALGCIRYIPFATFAGMRTLALTRSWTLATIVLVFSLAPAAVNFTQLGLGVTGMVVPIFGCSVLFTITLSGAVICTAVSRTGAIIGDFLLVAITWRRLAKGPIRNERGSLVAVVIWNGILYFSVLFVLNVLHLGITLSSLIGNPAGGISFVTNFTDPVTSILICRFLIDLQQASIQDMHLGSRGPLGSQTTATNMTSLDFTRAMGAMGSVVLPDEVADEIDDVNTSLAETKCDTIAEEHELTNRAPLALGTPE
;
A
#
# COMPACT_ATOMS: atom_id res chain seq x y z
N MET A 1 -43.17 -4.90 36.75
CA MET A 1 -42.91 -3.70 35.92
C MET A 1 -41.73 -4.05 35.02
N ALA A 2 -41.98 -4.62 33.85
CA ALA A 2 -40.91 -4.95 32.91
C ALA A 2 -40.37 -3.63 32.35
N SER A 3 -39.09 -3.34 32.55
CA SER A 3 -38.42 -2.22 31.90
C SER A 3 -38.55 -2.44 30.39
N GLN A 4 -39.40 -1.65 29.74
CA GLN A 4 -39.52 -1.66 28.29
C GLN A 4 -38.21 -1.09 27.73
N TYR A 5 -37.28 -1.99 27.41
CA TYR A 5 -36.03 -1.62 26.74
C TYR A 5 -36.37 -1.01 25.39
N ASP A 6 -35.79 0.16 25.10
CA ASP A 6 -35.94 0.81 23.81
C ASP A 6 -35.36 -0.11 22.73
N PRO A 7 -36.18 -0.56 21.74
CA PRO A 7 -35.69 -1.43 20.67
C PRO A 7 -34.53 -0.80 19.88
N ALA A 8 -34.43 0.53 19.82
CA ALA A 8 -33.33 1.22 19.17
C ALA A 8 -32.01 1.03 19.93
N LEU A 9 -32.03 1.02 21.27
CA LEU A 9 -30.85 0.81 22.10
C LEU A 9 -30.32 -0.63 21.95
N VAL A 10 -31.22 -1.61 21.90
CA VAL A 10 -30.86 -3.02 21.69
C VAL A 10 -30.23 -3.22 20.31
N SER A 11 -30.78 -2.59 19.27
CA SER A 11 -30.21 -2.64 17.92
C SER A 11 -28.81 -2.03 17.87
N ALA A 12 -28.63 -0.83 18.44
CA ALA A 12 -27.34 -0.16 18.46
C ALA A 12 -26.27 -0.98 19.21
N TYR A 13 -26.64 -1.59 20.35
CA TYR A 13 -25.74 -2.47 21.09
C TYR A 13 -25.29 -3.68 20.25
N ASN A 14 -26.21 -4.34 19.55
CA ASN A 14 -25.88 -5.47 18.68
C ASN A 14 -24.96 -5.05 17.51
N ASP A 15 -25.17 -3.85 16.96
CA ASP A 15 -24.33 -3.31 15.88
C ASP A 15 -22.89 -3.05 16.35
N PHE A 16 -22.72 -2.41 17.52
CA PHE A 16 -21.39 -2.19 18.10
C PHE A 16 -20.69 -3.50 18.46
N GLN A 17 -21.43 -4.45 19.05
CA GLN A 17 -20.89 -5.75 19.41
C GLN A 17 -20.41 -6.52 18.17
N THR A 18 -21.22 -6.55 17.12
CA THR A 18 -20.87 -7.19 15.85
C THR A 18 -19.66 -6.52 15.21
N SER A 19 -19.62 -5.18 15.21
CA SER A 19 -18.50 -4.40 14.69
C SER A 19 -17.19 -4.77 15.38
N ASN A 20 -17.19 -4.84 16.71
CA ASN A 20 -15.99 -5.17 17.48
C ASN A 20 -15.52 -6.60 17.25
N TYR A 21 -16.43 -7.58 17.20
CA TYR A 21 -16.04 -8.96 16.88
C TYR A 21 -15.39 -9.08 15.50
N VAL A 22 -15.96 -8.39 14.51
CA VAL A 22 -15.39 -8.34 13.16
C VAL A 22 -14.03 -7.64 13.19
N ALA A 23 -13.88 -6.53 13.92
CA ALA A 23 -12.63 -5.81 14.06
C ALA A 23 -11.53 -6.66 14.70
N PHE A 24 -11.83 -7.42 15.75
CA PHE A 24 -10.87 -8.34 16.36
C PHE A 24 -10.47 -9.46 15.41
N ALA A 25 -11.43 -10.07 14.72
CA ALA A 25 -11.16 -11.14 13.77
C ALA A 25 -10.25 -10.66 12.62
N THR A 26 -10.53 -9.49 12.06
CA THR A 26 -9.76 -8.93 10.93
C THR A 26 -8.38 -8.44 11.38
N THR A 27 -8.29 -7.84 12.57
CA THR A 27 -7.01 -7.45 13.19
C THR A 27 -6.11 -8.67 13.42
N ALA A 28 -6.66 -9.72 14.03
CA ALA A 28 -5.94 -10.97 14.25
C ALA A 28 -5.45 -11.58 12.93
N TRP A 29 -6.29 -11.53 11.89
CA TRP A 29 -5.92 -12.02 10.57
C TRP A 29 -4.78 -11.20 9.93
N ILE A 30 -4.81 -9.87 10.02
CA ILE A 30 -3.73 -9.00 9.52
C ILE A 30 -2.40 -9.33 10.21
N PHE A 31 -2.41 -9.46 11.55
CA PHE A 31 -1.20 -9.81 12.29
C PHE A 31 -0.69 -11.20 11.93
N TYR A 32 -1.58 -12.20 11.88
CA TYR A 32 -1.23 -13.56 11.49
C TYR A 32 -0.56 -13.60 10.11
N GLU A 33 -1.19 -12.97 9.10
CA GLU A 33 -0.64 -12.90 7.74
C GLU A 33 0.70 -12.19 7.69
N SER A 34 0.86 -11.11 8.46
CA SER A 34 2.11 -10.37 8.53
C SER A 34 3.23 -11.22 9.13
N LEU A 35 2.96 -11.99 10.19
CA LEU A 35 3.93 -12.86 10.83
C LEU A 35 4.41 -13.99 9.90
N ILE A 36 3.49 -14.70 9.24
CA ILE A 36 3.87 -15.84 8.38
C ILE A 36 4.61 -15.39 7.10
N THR A 37 4.37 -14.17 6.63
CA THR A 37 5.02 -13.63 5.43
C THR A 37 6.29 -12.84 5.73
N PHE A 38 6.66 -12.67 7.01
CA PHE A 38 7.82 -11.88 7.42
C PHE A 38 9.17 -12.45 6.96
N ASP A 39 9.32 -13.78 6.94
CA ASP A 39 10.51 -14.44 6.40
C ASP A 39 10.72 -14.10 4.90
N SER A 40 9.64 -14.20 4.12
CA SER A 40 9.67 -13.82 2.71
C SER A 40 9.92 -12.31 2.53
N GLU A 41 9.34 -11.46 3.38
CA GLU A 41 9.56 -10.02 3.34
C GLU A 41 11.06 -9.66 3.50
N THR A 42 11.69 -10.17 4.56
CA THR A 42 13.09 -9.85 4.85
C THR A 42 14.02 -10.38 3.77
N ARG A 43 13.78 -11.61 3.28
CA ARG A 43 14.57 -12.20 2.20
C ARG A 43 14.43 -11.45 0.87
N LEU A 44 13.21 -11.06 0.49
CA LEU A 44 12.92 -10.54 -0.85
C LEU A 44 13.08 -9.01 -0.94
N PHE A 45 12.62 -8.26 0.05
CA PHE A 45 12.54 -6.80 -0.03
C PHE A 45 13.69 -6.08 0.68
N TRP A 46 14.16 -6.59 1.83
CA TRP A 46 15.13 -5.84 2.66
C TRP A 46 16.56 -5.92 2.12
N THR A 47 16.93 -7.02 1.47
CA THR A 47 18.31 -7.23 0.97
C THR A 47 18.55 -6.65 -0.43
N LYS A 48 17.55 -5.98 -1.02
CA LYS A 48 17.55 -5.56 -2.43
C LYS A 48 17.40 -4.04 -2.56
N ARG A 49 17.77 -3.53 -3.74
CA ARG A 49 17.57 -2.10 -4.08
C ARG A 49 16.07 -1.77 -4.01
N LEU A 50 15.76 -0.62 -3.41
CA LEU A 50 14.39 -0.10 -3.34
C LEU A 50 13.86 0.16 -4.75
N THR A 51 12.79 -0.55 -5.14
CA THR A 51 12.05 -0.31 -6.38
C THR A 51 10.69 0.29 -6.07
N GLY A 52 9.98 0.83 -7.06
CA GLY A 52 8.61 1.33 -6.88
C GLY A 52 7.66 0.26 -6.33
N ALA A 53 7.84 -1.00 -6.72
CA ALA A 53 7.08 -2.13 -6.19
C ALA A 53 7.36 -2.39 -4.71
N SER A 54 8.64 -2.25 -4.29
CA SER A 54 9.06 -2.38 -2.90
C SER A 54 8.47 -1.28 -2.02
N VAL A 55 8.49 -0.03 -2.50
CA VAL A 55 7.85 1.10 -1.80
C VAL A 55 6.37 0.86 -1.64
N MET A 56 5.67 0.47 -2.71
CA MET A 56 4.24 0.17 -2.63
C MET A 56 3.94 -0.99 -1.67
N PHE A 57 4.77 -2.04 -1.66
CA PHE A 57 4.65 -3.15 -0.72
C PHE A 57 4.72 -2.66 0.73
N PHE A 58 5.75 -1.88 1.06
CA PHE A 58 5.93 -1.34 2.42
C PHE A 58 4.79 -0.40 2.81
N VAL A 59 4.38 0.50 1.92
CA VAL A 59 3.25 1.41 2.17
C VAL A 59 1.96 0.61 2.41
N ALA A 60 1.65 -0.37 1.57
CA ALA A 60 0.45 -1.20 1.73
C ALA A 60 0.47 -1.98 3.05
N ARG A 61 1.59 -2.64 3.36
CA ARG A 61 1.73 -3.51 4.53
C ARG A 61 1.74 -2.74 5.84
N TYR A 62 2.61 -1.74 5.96
CA TYR A 62 2.81 -1.01 7.22
C TYR A 62 1.67 -0.04 7.52
N THR A 63 1.01 0.54 6.51
CA THR A 63 -0.22 1.32 6.75
C THR A 63 -1.34 0.42 7.28
N THR A 64 -1.48 -0.81 6.76
CA THR A 64 -2.47 -1.77 7.24
C THR A 64 -2.16 -2.29 8.64
N LEU A 65 -0.89 -2.54 8.96
CA LEU A 65 -0.47 -2.88 10.32
C LEU A 65 -0.68 -1.73 11.31
N ALA A 66 -0.34 -0.50 10.93
CA ALA A 66 -0.58 0.69 11.74
C ALA A 66 -2.07 0.87 12.01
N TYR A 67 -2.92 0.75 10.96
CA TYR A 67 -4.37 0.77 11.11
C TYR A 67 -4.85 -0.30 12.10
N ALA A 68 -4.42 -1.55 11.94
CA ALA A 68 -4.82 -2.66 12.79
C ALA A 68 -4.41 -2.43 14.26
N PHE A 69 -3.20 -1.92 14.49
CA PHE A 69 -2.70 -1.60 15.83
C PHE A 69 -3.48 -0.46 16.48
N VAL A 70 -3.65 0.67 15.79
CA VAL A 70 -4.35 1.84 16.34
C VAL A 70 -5.83 1.50 16.61
N ASN A 71 -6.47 0.75 15.71
CA ASN A 71 -7.84 0.28 15.89
C ASN A 71 -7.96 -0.66 17.11
N LEU A 72 -7.02 -1.61 17.27
CA LEU A 72 -6.97 -2.51 18.42
C LEU A 72 -6.85 -1.75 19.74
N VAL A 73 -5.98 -0.74 19.80
CA VAL A 73 -5.83 0.15 20.95
C VAL A 73 -7.15 0.88 21.23
N GLY A 74 -7.81 1.40 20.18
CA GLY A 74 -9.10 2.08 20.33
C GLY A 74 -10.20 1.18 20.89
N THR A 75 -10.23 -0.09 20.50
CA THR A 75 -11.24 -1.05 20.97
C THR A 75 -10.96 -1.60 22.38
N LEU A 76 -9.68 -1.82 22.73
CA LEU A 76 -9.32 -2.43 24.03
C LEU A 76 -9.31 -1.43 25.19
N TYR A 77 -8.95 -0.16 24.95
CA TYR A 77 -8.83 0.85 26.00
C TYR A 77 -10.16 1.62 26.18
N THR A 78 -11.04 1.09 27.02
CA THR A 78 -12.37 1.67 27.28
C THR A 78 -12.37 2.85 28.25
N THR A 79 -11.26 3.10 28.97
CA THR A 79 -11.10 4.17 29.98
C THR A 79 -10.29 5.36 29.47
N ILE A 80 -10.25 5.55 28.16
CA ILE A 80 -9.53 6.67 27.53
C ILE A 80 -10.30 7.99 27.71
N SER A 81 -9.61 9.12 27.87
CA SER A 81 -10.25 10.44 27.88
C SER A 81 -10.84 10.77 26.50
N ASP A 82 -11.94 11.54 26.45
CA ASP A 82 -12.60 11.93 25.21
C ASP A 82 -11.65 12.60 24.19
N GLU A 83 -10.75 13.47 24.64
CA GLU A 83 -9.76 14.12 23.77
C GLU A 83 -8.84 13.11 23.08
N ARG A 84 -8.30 12.15 23.83
CA ARG A 84 -7.42 11.10 23.31
C ARG A 84 -8.15 10.13 22.41
N CYS A 85 -9.42 9.81 22.71
CA CYS A 85 -10.25 9.04 21.77
C CYS A 85 -10.47 9.81 20.48
N ASN A 86 -10.80 11.11 20.54
CA ASN A 86 -11.01 11.92 19.34
C ASN A 86 -9.77 11.91 18.43
N GLU A 87 -8.58 12.07 18.98
CA GLU A 87 -7.33 12.00 18.21
C GLU A 87 -7.05 10.59 17.67
N LEU A 88 -7.30 9.55 18.46
CA LEU A 88 -7.14 8.15 18.04
C LEU A 88 -8.11 7.76 16.92
N ALA A 89 -9.36 8.21 17.00
CA ALA A 89 -10.39 8.00 15.99
C ALA A 89 -10.01 8.66 14.66
N LYS A 90 -9.57 9.92 14.69
CA LYS A 90 -9.06 10.62 13.50
C LYS A 90 -7.85 9.92 12.90
N ALA A 91 -6.90 9.49 13.74
CA ALA A 91 -5.71 8.77 13.28
C ALA A 91 -6.08 7.43 12.63
N THR A 92 -6.99 6.66 13.25
CA THR A 92 -7.51 5.39 12.71
C THR A 92 -8.17 5.61 11.36
N TYR A 93 -9.02 6.64 11.26
CA TYR A 93 -9.71 6.98 10.02
C TYR A 93 -8.75 7.45 8.92
N ALA A 94 -7.76 8.28 9.25
CA ALA A 94 -6.74 8.74 8.32
C ALA A 94 -5.89 7.58 7.78
N LEU A 95 -5.45 6.66 8.64
CA LEU A 95 -4.78 5.42 8.22
C LEU A 95 -5.69 4.59 7.31
N GLY A 96 -6.99 4.51 7.63
CA GLY A 96 -8.01 3.93 6.77
C GLY A 96 -8.01 4.52 5.36
N CYS A 97 -7.98 5.86 5.25
CA CYS A 97 -7.95 6.58 3.97
C CYS A 97 -6.68 6.28 3.17
N ILE A 98 -5.52 6.30 3.83
CA ILE A 98 -4.21 6.10 3.18
C ILE A 98 -4.12 4.71 2.55
N ARG A 99 -4.75 3.68 3.14
CA ARG A 99 -4.76 2.30 2.58
C ARG A 99 -5.38 2.21 1.18
N TYR A 100 -6.31 3.09 0.81
CA TYR A 100 -6.90 3.05 -0.53
C TYR A 100 -5.93 3.48 -1.65
N ILE A 101 -4.88 4.24 -1.32
CA ILE A 101 -3.88 4.70 -2.29
C ILE A 101 -3.11 3.52 -2.92
N PRO A 102 -2.48 2.61 -2.14
CA PRO A 102 -1.82 1.45 -2.73
C PRO A 102 -2.79 0.53 -3.47
N PHE A 103 -4.07 0.45 -3.06
CA PHE A 103 -5.06 -0.38 -3.76
C PHE A 103 -5.32 0.14 -5.18
N ALA A 104 -5.60 1.44 -5.31
CA ALA A 104 -5.85 2.06 -6.61
C ALA A 104 -4.59 2.04 -7.49
N THR A 105 -3.43 2.36 -6.90
CA THR A 105 -2.14 2.37 -7.62
C THR A 105 -1.82 0.98 -8.17
N PHE A 106 -2.02 -0.06 -7.36
CA PHE A 106 -1.82 -1.44 -7.79
C PHE A 106 -2.74 -1.83 -8.95
N ALA A 107 -4.03 -1.48 -8.89
CA ALA A 107 -4.99 -1.74 -9.96
C ALA A 107 -4.60 -1.05 -11.29
N GLY A 108 -4.18 0.23 -11.21
CA GLY A 108 -3.70 0.99 -12.35
C GLY A 108 -2.42 0.40 -12.97
N MET A 109 -1.41 0.12 -12.16
CA MET A 109 -0.14 -0.46 -12.62
C MET A 109 -0.33 -1.84 -13.26
N ARG A 110 -1.16 -2.68 -12.66
CA ARG A 110 -1.50 -3.98 -13.23
C ARG A 110 -2.18 -3.83 -14.59
N THR A 111 -3.11 -2.88 -14.71
CA THR A 111 -3.76 -2.59 -15.99
C THR A 111 -2.74 -2.14 -17.03
N LEU A 112 -1.85 -1.21 -16.68
CA LEU A 112 -0.79 -0.73 -17.58
C LEU A 112 0.09 -1.87 -18.07
N ALA A 113 0.48 -2.78 -17.19
CA ALA A 113 1.32 -3.92 -17.57
C ALA A 113 0.59 -4.92 -18.49
N LEU A 114 -0.70 -5.16 -18.27
CA LEU A 114 -1.50 -6.09 -19.08
C LEU A 114 -1.89 -5.49 -20.44
N THR A 115 -2.19 -4.19 -20.50
CA THR A 115 -2.69 -3.56 -21.72
C THR A 115 -1.63 -2.83 -22.52
N ARG A 116 -0.53 -2.42 -21.88
CA ARG A 116 0.45 -1.43 -22.38
C ARG A 116 -0.21 -0.12 -22.84
N SER A 117 -1.39 0.21 -22.30
CA SER A 117 -2.11 1.44 -22.64
C SER A 117 -2.33 2.31 -21.40
N TRP A 118 -1.71 3.48 -21.43
CA TRP A 118 -1.84 4.49 -20.37
C TRP A 118 -3.29 4.93 -20.17
N THR A 119 -4.07 5.06 -21.25
CA THR A 119 -5.48 5.45 -21.16
C THR A 119 -6.31 4.49 -20.33
N LEU A 120 -6.21 3.17 -20.56
CA LEU A 120 -6.98 2.20 -19.78
C LEU A 120 -6.48 2.12 -18.33
N ALA A 121 -5.17 2.23 -18.13
CA ALA A 121 -4.58 2.26 -16.79
C ALA A 121 -5.09 3.45 -15.97
N THR A 122 -5.13 4.65 -16.56
CA THR A 122 -5.65 5.85 -15.91
C THR A 122 -7.15 5.73 -15.63
N ILE A 123 -7.94 5.17 -16.56
CA ILE A 123 -9.38 4.94 -16.33
C ILE A 123 -9.59 4.05 -15.11
N VAL A 124 -8.92 2.88 -15.05
CA VAL A 124 -9.03 1.96 -13.91
C VAL A 124 -8.56 2.64 -12.63
N LEU A 125 -7.43 3.34 -12.66
CA LEU A 125 -6.89 4.07 -11.51
C LEU A 125 -7.90 5.09 -10.96
N VAL A 126 -8.50 5.91 -11.82
CA VAL A 126 -9.48 6.94 -11.43
C VAL A 126 -10.71 6.31 -10.77
N PHE A 127 -11.24 5.23 -11.34
CA PHE A 127 -12.38 4.53 -10.77
C PHE A 127 -12.04 3.86 -9.43
N SER A 128 -10.86 3.23 -9.31
CA SER A 128 -10.38 2.64 -8.07
C SER A 128 -10.01 3.66 -6.99
N LEU A 129 -9.77 4.93 -7.35
CA LEU A 129 -9.50 6.02 -6.41
C LEU A 129 -10.78 6.67 -5.85
N ALA A 130 -11.96 6.33 -6.39
CA ALA A 130 -13.23 6.89 -5.93
C ALA A 130 -13.48 6.70 -4.42
N PRO A 131 -13.20 5.52 -3.80
CA PRO A 131 -13.28 5.37 -2.35
C PRO A 131 -12.30 6.26 -1.60
N ALA A 132 -11.08 6.41 -2.08
CA ALA A 132 -10.11 7.30 -1.44
C ALA A 132 -10.63 8.73 -1.43
N ALA A 133 -11.10 9.24 -2.58
CA ALA A 133 -11.61 10.60 -2.70
C ALA A 133 -12.75 10.88 -1.72
N VAL A 134 -13.73 9.96 -1.61
CA VAL A 134 -14.86 10.12 -0.69
C VAL A 134 -14.43 10.06 0.78
N ASN A 135 -13.52 9.16 1.15
CA ASN A 135 -13.06 9.08 2.54
C ASN A 135 -12.20 10.29 2.93
N PHE A 136 -11.37 10.81 2.03
CA PHE A 136 -10.59 12.03 2.29
C PHE A 136 -11.46 13.28 2.40
N THR A 137 -12.53 13.40 1.61
CA THR A 137 -13.47 14.52 1.78
C THR A 137 -14.20 14.43 3.11
N GLN A 138 -14.57 13.22 3.56
CA GLN A 138 -15.15 13.01 4.89
C GLN A 138 -14.17 13.40 6.01
N LEU A 139 -12.89 13.02 5.90
CA LEU A 139 -11.86 13.44 6.85
C LEU A 139 -11.77 14.97 6.93
N GLY A 140 -11.80 15.67 5.79
CA GLY A 140 -11.74 17.13 5.71
C GLY A 140 -13.00 17.85 6.23
N LEU A 141 -14.17 17.20 6.18
CA LEU A 141 -15.44 17.75 6.68
C LEU A 141 -15.58 17.70 8.21
N GLY A 142 -14.64 17.06 8.91
CA GLY A 142 -14.58 17.06 10.38
C GLY A 142 -15.08 15.76 11.00
N VAL A 143 -14.28 14.70 10.88
CA VAL A 143 -14.48 13.46 11.63
C VAL A 143 -14.16 13.68 13.11
N THR A 144 -15.02 13.18 13.99
CA THR A 144 -14.84 13.22 15.44
C THR A 144 -14.78 11.82 16.04
N GLY A 145 -14.24 11.69 17.24
CA GLY A 145 -14.27 10.45 18.01
C GLY A 145 -15.00 10.62 19.33
N MET A 146 -15.65 9.55 19.78
CA MET A 146 -16.29 9.51 21.09
C MET A 146 -16.06 8.15 21.76
N VAL A 147 -16.02 8.16 23.09
CA VAL A 147 -15.90 6.95 23.88
C VAL A 147 -17.28 6.32 24.05
N VAL A 148 -17.43 5.09 23.57
CA VAL A 148 -18.60 4.26 23.78
C VAL A 148 -18.31 3.33 24.96
N PRO A 149 -19.10 3.39 26.05
CA PRO A 149 -18.92 2.49 27.18
C PRO A 149 -18.86 1.03 26.72
N ILE A 150 -17.94 0.23 27.28
CA ILE A 150 -17.70 -1.18 26.96
C ILE A 150 -17.05 -1.43 25.58
N PHE A 151 -17.34 -0.62 24.57
CA PHE A 151 -16.87 -0.84 23.20
C PHE A 151 -15.63 -0.05 22.78
N GLY A 152 -15.23 0.96 23.56
CA GLY A 152 -14.00 1.72 23.36
C GLY A 152 -14.23 2.98 22.51
N CYS A 153 -13.22 3.37 21.74
CA CYS A 153 -13.26 4.57 20.92
C CYS A 153 -13.93 4.30 19.56
N SER A 154 -14.91 5.13 19.19
CA SER A 154 -15.62 5.03 17.91
C SER A 154 -15.49 6.31 17.09
N VAL A 155 -15.58 6.15 15.77
CA VAL A 155 -15.50 7.24 14.79
C VAL A 155 -16.91 7.73 14.46
N LEU A 156 -17.13 9.04 14.55
CA LEU A 156 -18.37 9.71 14.21
C LEU A 156 -18.22 10.58 12.96
N PHE A 157 -19.27 10.56 12.14
CA PHE A 157 -19.37 11.36 10.93
C PHE A 157 -20.43 12.44 11.09
N THR A 158 -20.07 13.69 10.80
CA THR A 158 -20.98 14.84 10.82
C THR A 158 -21.62 15.04 9.44
N ILE A 159 -22.30 14.01 8.92
CA ILE A 159 -22.93 14.05 7.60
C ILE A 159 -24.44 13.79 7.68
N THR A 160 -25.20 14.39 6.76
CA THR A 160 -26.63 14.09 6.62
C THR A 160 -26.82 12.69 6.04
N LEU A 161 -27.97 12.06 6.32
CA LEU A 161 -28.31 10.75 5.78
C LEU A 161 -28.26 10.73 4.24
N SER A 162 -28.77 11.77 3.58
CA SER A 162 -28.71 11.91 2.12
C SER A 162 -27.27 12.02 1.60
N GLY A 163 -26.40 12.76 2.30
CA GLY A 163 -24.98 12.84 1.99
C GLY A 163 -24.29 11.49 2.13
N ALA A 164 -24.56 10.74 3.20
CA ALA A 164 -24.03 9.40 3.43
C ALA A 164 -24.38 8.43 2.31
N VAL A 165 -25.63 8.44 1.85
CA VAL A 165 -26.11 7.60 0.75
C VAL A 165 -25.39 7.94 -0.56
N ILE A 166 -25.32 9.22 -0.93
CA ILE A 166 -24.68 9.66 -2.18
C ILE A 166 -23.18 9.33 -2.16
N CYS A 167 -22.47 9.68 -1.08
CA CYS A 167 -21.05 9.39 -0.93
C CYS A 167 -20.76 7.89 -1.05
N THR A 168 -21.57 7.06 -0.38
CA THR A 168 -21.42 5.60 -0.42
C THR A 168 -21.70 5.06 -1.81
N ALA A 169 -22.78 5.49 -2.46
CA ALA A 169 -23.11 5.06 -3.82
C ALA A 169 -21.99 5.40 -4.81
N VAL A 170 -21.52 6.66 -4.82
CA VAL A 170 -20.45 7.11 -5.73
C VAL A 170 -19.15 6.33 -5.50
N SER A 171 -18.72 6.21 -4.24
CA SER A 171 -17.51 5.47 -3.84
C SER A 171 -17.56 4.01 -4.31
N ARG A 172 -18.68 3.33 -4.04
CA ARG A 172 -18.81 1.88 -4.29
C ARG A 172 -19.04 1.56 -5.75
N THR A 173 -19.86 2.34 -6.46
CA THR A 173 -20.03 2.18 -7.91
C THR A 173 -18.70 2.41 -8.63
N GLY A 174 -17.91 3.42 -8.22
CA GLY A 174 -16.58 3.65 -8.76
C GLY A 174 -15.64 2.45 -8.56
N ALA A 175 -15.56 1.93 -7.34
CA ALA A 175 -14.75 0.74 -7.03
C ALA A 175 -15.17 -0.49 -7.84
N ILE A 176 -16.49 -0.75 -7.94
CA ILE A 176 -17.02 -1.90 -8.70
C ILE A 176 -16.69 -1.78 -10.19
N ILE A 177 -16.82 -0.59 -10.77
CA ILE A 177 -16.45 -0.36 -12.17
C ILE A 177 -14.95 -0.61 -12.36
N GLY A 178 -14.11 -0.09 -11.45
CA GLY A 178 -12.66 -0.32 -11.49
C GLY A 178 -12.30 -1.80 -11.46
N ASP A 179 -12.86 -2.54 -10.50
CA ASP A 179 -12.63 -3.99 -10.34
C ASP A 179 -13.15 -4.78 -11.53
N PHE A 180 -14.36 -4.47 -12.02
CA PHE A 180 -14.94 -5.12 -13.19
C PHE A 180 -14.06 -4.92 -14.42
N LEU A 181 -13.61 -3.69 -14.68
CA LEU A 181 -12.71 -3.39 -15.78
C LEU A 181 -11.40 -4.16 -15.63
N LEU A 182 -10.82 -4.21 -14.43
CA LEU A 182 -9.57 -4.93 -14.17
C LEU A 182 -9.72 -6.44 -14.42
N VAL A 183 -10.81 -7.05 -13.94
CA VAL A 183 -11.13 -8.47 -14.18
C VAL A 183 -11.35 -8.72 -15.67
N ALA A 184 -12.15 -7.89 -16.35
CA ALA A 184 -12.45 -8.03 -17.77
C ALA A 184 -11.19 -7.89 -18.65
N ILE A 185 -10.32 -6.93 -18.33
CA ILE A 185 -9.03 -6.72 -19.01
C ILE A 185 -8.13 -7.93 -18.79
N THR A 186 -8.01 -8.39 -17.54
CA THR A 186 -7.19 -9.56 -17.19
C THR A 186 -7.67 -10.80 -17.95
N TRP A 187 -8.98 -11.07 -17.93
CA TRP A 187 -9.60 -12.19 -18.64
C TRP A 187 -9.35 -12.12 -20.15
N ARG A 188 -9.62 -10.97 -20.78
CA ARG A 188 -9.44 -10.81 -22.24
C ARG A 188 -7.99 -10.99 -22.67
N ARG A 189 -7.02 -10.56 -21.85
CA ARG A 189 -5.60 -10.75 -22.14
C ARG A 189 -5.18 -12.21 -21.95
N LEU A 190 -5.69 -12.89 -20.93
CA LEU A 190 -5.38 -14.30 -20.69
C LEU A 190 -6.00 -15.22 -21.73
N ALA A 191 -7.26 -14.98 -22.11
CA ALA A 191 -7.95 -15.74 -23.15
C ALA A 191 -7.32 -15.60 -24.54
N LYS A 192 -6.53 -14.53 -24.77
CA LYS A 192 -5.82 -14.28 -26.04
C LYS A 192 -4.33 -14.66 -25.99
N GLY A 193 -3.80 -15.12 -24.85
CA GLY A 193 -2.42 -15.57 -24.71
C GLY A 193 -2.20 -16.95 -25.32
N PRO A 194 -0.96 -17.32 -25.71
CA PRO A 194 -0.69 -18.61 -26.32
C PRO A 194 -0.78 -19.72 -25.26
N ILE A 195 -1.94 -20.37 -25.14
CA ILE A 195 -2.15 -21.60 -24.35
C ILE A 195 -1.48 -22.79 -25.07
N ARG A 196 -0.24 -22.65 -25.54
CA ARG A 196 0.45 -23.73 -26.26
C ARG A 196 1.97 -23.67 -26.10
N ASN A 197 2.45 -24.07 -24.93
CA ASN A 197 3.60 -24.97 -24.83
C ASN A 197 3.73 -25.53 -23.41
N GLU A 198 4.13 -26.79 -23.32
CA GLU A 198 4.12 -27.67 -22.13
C GLU A 198 5.02 -27.23 -20.96
N ARG A 199 5.65 -26.05 -21.04
CA ARG A 199 6.35 -25.38 -19.92
C ARG A 199 5.47 -24.34 -19.20
N GLY A 200 4.23 -24.14 -19.66
CA GLY A 200 3.29 -23.14 -19.17
C GLY A 200 2.65 -23.42 -17.81
N SER A 201 2.94 -24.55 -17.14
CA SER A 201 2.25 -24.94 -15.90
C SER A 201 2.50 -23.95 -14.74
N LEU A 202 3.74 -23.52 -14.51
CA LEU A 202 4.07 -22.63 -13.38
C LEU A 202 3.63 -21.18 -13.62
N VAL A 203 3.87 -20.63 -14.81
CA VAL A 203 3.45 -19.26 -15.16
C VAL A 203 1.93 -19.16 -15.31
N ALA A 204 1.27 -20.19 -15.86
CA ALA A 204 -0.19 -20.22 -15.88
C ALA A 204 -0.76 -20.31 -14.46
N VAL A 205 -0.18 -21.11 -13.56
CA VAL A 205 -0.64 -21.21 -12.15
C VAL A 205 -0.44 -19.87 -11.40
N VAL A 206 0.70 -19.20 -11.58
CA VAL A 206 0.96 -17.87 -10.97
C VAL A 206 0.00 -16.79 -11.51
N ILE A 207 -0.35 -16.84 -12.79
CA ILE A 207 -1.26 -15.85 -13.39
C ILE A 207 -2.75 -16.17 -13.11
N TRP A 208 -3.12 -17.46 -13.01
CA TRP A 208 -4.43 -17.90 -12.52
C TRP A 208 -4.68 -17.47 -11.07
N ASN A 209 -3.63 -17.46 -10.24
CA ASN A 209 -3.70 -16.92 -8.88
C ASN A 209 -4.12 -15.44 -8.90
N GLY A 210 -3.58 -14.67 -9.86
CA GLY A 210 -4.01 -13.30 -10.13
C GLY A 210 -5.52 -13.18 -10.34
N ILE A 211 -6.12 -13.91 -11.28
CA ILE A 211 -7.57 -13.82 -11.57
C ILE A 211 -8.42 -14.17 -10.35
N LEU A 212 -8.04 -15.20 -9.60
CA LEU A 212 -8.78 -15.62 -8.40
C LEU A 212 -8.85 -14.49 -7.37
N TYR A 213 -7.74 -13.80 -7.12
CA TYR A 213 -7.70 -12.67 -6.18
C TYR A 213 -8.62 -11.53 -6.58
N PHE A 214 -8.62 -11.09 -7.85
CA PHE A 214 -9.51 -10.01 -8.29
C PHE A 214 -10.96 -10.45 -8.38
N SER A 215 -11.22 -11.74 -8.64
CA SER A 215 -12.58 -12.28 -8.64
C SER A 215 -13.16 -12.25 -7.22
N VAL A 216 -12.37 -12.61 -6.21
CA VAL A 216 -12.76 -12.50 -4.79
C VAL A 216 -13.02 -11.04 -4.43
N LEU A 217 -12.14 -10.10 -4.81
CA LEU A 217 -12.35 -8.67 -4.55
C LEU A 217 -13.59 -8.11 -5.23
N PHE A 218 -13.83 -8.49 -6.50
CA PHE A 218 -15.03 -8.09 -7.23
C PHE A 218 -16.30 -8.60 -6.55
N VAL A 219 -16.34 -9.89 -6.17
CA VAL A 219 -17.49 -10.47 -5.46
C VAL A 219 -17.70 -9.78 -4.11
N LEU A 220 -16.63 -9.51 -3.36
CA LEU A 220 -16.70 -8.79 -2.09
C LEU A 220 -17.24 -7.36 -2.27
N ASN A 221 -16.81 -6.64 -3.31
CA ASN A 221 -17.30 -5.29 -3.59
C ASN A 221 -18.76 -5.25 -4.06
N VAL A 222 -19.19 -6.24 -4.86
CA VAL A 222 -20.60 -6.40 -5.26
C VAL A 222 -21.48 -6.73 -4.05
N LEU A 223 -21.06 -7.70 -3.22
CA LEU A 223 -21.76 -8.07 -2.00
C LEU A 223 -21.87 -6.87 -1.05
N HIS A 224 -20.78 -6.10 -0.94
CA HIS A 224 -20.74 -4.92 -0.11
C HIS A 224 -21.78 -3.87 -0.56
N LEU A 225 -21.85 -3.56 -1.86
CA LEU A 225 -22.85 -2.63 -2.38
C LEU A 225 -24.28 -3.14 -2.13
N GLY A 226 -24.53 -4.43 -2.41
CA GLY A 226 -25.84 -5.05 -2.23
C GLY A 226 -26.33 -4.95 -0.78
N ILE A 227 -25.51 -5.39 0.18
CA ILE A 227 -25.85 -5.35 1.61
C ILE A 227 -26.06 -3.92 2.09
N THR A 228 -25.22 -2.98 1.64
CA THR A 228 -25.32 -1.57 2.07
C THR A 228 -26.59 -0.91 1.55
N LEU A 229 -26.95 -1.11 0.28
CA LEU A 229 -28.21 -0.63 -0.29
C LEU A 229 -29.42 -1.27 0.39
N SER A 230 -29.37 -2.58 0.64
CA SER A 230 -30.45 -3.28 1.35
C SER A 230 -30.64 -2.79 2.78
N SER A 231 -29.55 -2.50 3.51
CA SER A 231 -29.63 -1.92 4.85
C SER A 231 -30.21 -0.50 4.83
N LEU A 232 -29.77 0.35 3.90
CA LEU A 232 -30.24 1.74 3.79
C LEU A 232 -31.72 1.84 3.41
N ILE A 233 -32.24 0.91 2.60
CA ILE A 233 -33.64 0.91 2.15
C ILE A 233 -34.54 0.16 3.14
N GLY A 234 -34.03 -0.89 3.79
CA GLY A 234 -34.81 -1.76 4.67
C GLY A 234 -34.89 -1.29 6.12
N ASN A 235 -33.92 -0.53 6.62
CA ASN A 235 -33.89 -0.09 8.01
C ASN A 235 -33.12 1.24 8.18
N PRO A 236 -33.79 2.41 8.16
CA PRO A 236 -33.14 3.72 8.28
C PRO A 236 -32.46 3.98 9.65
N ALA A 237 -32.56 3.04 10.58
CA ALA A 237 -31.99 3.12 11.93
C ALA A 237 -30.87 2.11 12.22
N GLY A 238 -30.50 1.19 11.31
CA GLY A 238 -29.53 0.14 11.65
C GLY A 238 -28.96 -0.60 10.46
N GLY A 239 -27.63 -0.64 10.42
CA GLY A 239 -26.86 -1.49 9.52
C GLY A 239 -25.65 -0.75 8.93
N ILE A 240 -24.65 -0.55 9.78
CA ILE A 240 -23.29 -0.32 9.30
C ILE A 240 -22.90 -1.56 8.49
N SER A 241 -22.48 -1.38 7.25
CA SER A 241 -22.05 -2.50 6.44
C SER A 241 -20.70 -3.03 6.93
N PHE A 242 -20.74 -4.11 7.73
CA PHE A 242 -19.55 -4.78 8.27
C PHE A 242 -18.63 -5.37 7.19
N VAL A 243 -19.10 -5.44 5.94
CA VAL A 243 -18.36 -6.01 4.83
C VAL A 243 -17.07 -5.21 4.55
N THR A 244 -17.09 -3.89 4.71
CA THR A 244 -15.87 -3.04 4.60
C THR A 244 -14.73 -3.52 5.50
N ASN A 245 -15.06 -3.89 6.73
CA ASN A 245 -14.08 -4.34 7.71
C ASN A 245 -13.38 -5.63 7.28
N PHE A 246 -13.98 -6.41 6.37
CA PHE A 246 -13.33 -7.56 5.74
C PHE A 246 -12.68 -7.22 4.40
N THR A 247 -13.35 -6.46 3.54
CA THR A 247 -12.85 -6.16 2.19
C THR A 247 -11.50 -5.43 2.21
N ASP A 248 -11.32 -4.44 3.09
CA ASP A 248 -10.07 -3.66 3.10
C ASP A 248 -8.85 -4.47 3.59
N PRO A 249 -8.93 -5.26 4.68
CA PRO A 249 -7.87 -6.20 5.05
C PRO A 249 -7.58 -7.25 3.99
N VAL A 250 -8.62 -7.86 3.40
CA VAL A 250 -8.46 -8.83 2.29
C VAL A 250 -7.66 -8.19 1.17
N THR A 251 -8.07 -7.00 0.70
CA THR A 251 -7.40 -6.29 -0.39
C THR A 251 -5.93 -6.04 -0.08
N SER A 252 -5.61 -5.59 1.14
CA SER A 252 -4.23 -5.37 1.58
C SER A 252 -3.39 -6.65 1.54
N ILE A 253 -3.92 -7.74 2.11
CA ILE A 253 -3.23 -9.03 2.20
C ILE A 253 -2.98 -9.59 0.79
N LEU A 254 -3.98 -9.50 -0.10
CA LEU A 254 -3.87 -9.98 -1.47
C LEU A 254 -2.83 -9.20 -2.27
N ILE A 255 -2.77 -7.88 -2.11
CA ILE A 255 -1.74 -7.04 -2.75
C ILE A 255 -0.36 -7.43 -2.23
N CYS A 256 -0.20 -7.59 -0.92
CA CYS A 256 1.09 -7.97 -0.32
C CYS A 256 1.55 -9.34 -0.83
N ARG A 257 0.67 -10.36 -0.83
CA ARG A 257 0.98 -11.71 -1.34
C ARG A 257 1.34 -11.68 -2.81
N PHE A 258 0.58 -10.95 -3.63
CA PHE A 258 0.87 -10.81 -5.04
C PHE A 258 2.27 -10.20 -5.29
N LEU A 259 2.65 -9.17 -4.54
CA LEU A 259 3.97 -8.54 -4.68
C LEU A 259 5.10 -9.47 -4.23
N ILE A 260 4.89 -10.25 -3.16
CA ILE A 260 5.83 -11.29 -2.71
C ILE A 260 6.03 -12.35 -3.81
N ASP A 261 4.93 -12.91 -4.32
CA ASP A 261 4.96 -13.98 -5.33
C ASP A 261 5.66 -13.50 -6.61
N LEU A 262 5.36 -12.27 -7.03
CA LEU A 262 5.98 -11.66 -8.20
C LEU A 262 7.48 -11.43 -7.99
N GLN A 263 7.90 -10.94 -6.82
CA GLN A 263 9.30 -10.72 -6.56
C GLN A 263 10.07 -12.05 -6.50
N GLN A 264 9.46 -13.10 -5.93
CA GLN A 264 10.02 -14.44 -5.92
C GLN A 264 10.21 -14.98 -7.35
N ALA A 265 9.21 -14.81 -8.22
CA ALA A 265 9.30 -15.21 -9.63
C ALA A 265 10.40 -14.42 -10.38
N SER A 266 10.49 -13.11 -10.16
CA SER A 266 11.53 -12.27 -10.78
C SER A 266 12.95 -12.72 -10.39
N ILE A 267 13.15 -13.16 -9.16
CA ILE A 267 14.46 -13.66 -8.70
C ILE A 267 14.78 -15.01 -9.33
N GLN A 268 13.80 -15.91 -9.40
CA GLN A 268 13.97 -17.21 -10.04
C GLN A 268 14.35 -17.07 -11.53
N ASP A 269 13.71 -16.16 -12.26
CA ASP A 269 14.03 -15.87 -13.65
C ASP A 269 15.47 -15.36 -13.83
N MET A 270 15.96 -14.48 -12.95
CA MET A 270 17.35 -14.01 -12.99
C MET A 270 18.36 -15.13 -12.75
N HIS A 271 18.08 -16.04 -11.81
CA HIS A 271 18.95 -17.19 -11.54
C HIS A 271 18.99 -18.19 -12.71
N LEU A 272 17.87 -18.38 -13.41
CA LEU A 272 17.81 -19.21 -14.63
C LEU A 272 18.58 -18.59 -15.79
N GLY A 273 18.53 -17.26 -15.96
CA GLY A 273 19.31 -16.53 -16.96
C GLY A 273 20.82 -16.60 -16.72
N SER A 274 21.26 -16.59 -15.46
CA SER A 274 22.68 -16.70 -15.09
C SER A 274 23.24 -18.13 -15.21
N ARG A 275 22.41 -19.17 -15.33
CA ARG A 275 22.81 -20.58 -15.42
C ARG A 275 22.74 -21.15 -16.84
N GLY A 276 22.52 -20.31 -17.85
CA GLY A 276 22.55 -20.70 -19.26
C GLY A 276 23.94 -21.22 -19.66
N PRO A 277 24.05 -22.33 -20.42
CA PRO A 277 25.34 -22.82 -20.91
C PRO A 277 26.03 -21.74 -21.75
N LEU A 278 27.33 -21.57 -21.53
CA LEU A 278 28.21 -20.78 -22.38
C LEU A 278 28.20 -21.40 -23.80
N GLY A 279 27.28 -20.95 -24.65
CA GLY A 279 27.18 -21.44 -26.03
C GLY A 279 25.76 -21.79 -26.45
N SER A 280 24.93 -20.77 -26.69
CA SER A 280 23.98 -20.72 -27.80
C SER A 280 23.26 -19.38 -27.74
N GLN A 281 23.68 -18.43 -28.57
CA GLN A 281 22.84 -17.30 -28.93
C GLN A 281 21.63 -17.86 -29.68
N THR A 282 20.57 -18.19 -28.96
CA THR A 282 19.24 -18.30 -29.55
C THR A 282 18.41 -17.20 -28.94
N THR A 283 18.09 -16.23 -29.78
CA THR A 283 17.19 -15.09 -29.55
C THR A 283 15.79 -15.62 -29.25
N ALA A 284 15.59 -16.16 -28.06
CA ALA A 284 14.28 -16.53 -27.54
C ALA A 284 13.72 -15.31 -26.82
N THR A 285 12.81 -14.62 -27.51
CA THR A 285 11.97 -13.53 -27.02
C THR A 285 11.12 -13.99 -25.82
N ASN A 286 11.72 -14.02 -24.62
CA ASN A 286 11.00 -14.18 -23.36
C ASN A 286 10.36 -12.83 -22.98
N MET A 287 9.24 -12.52 -23.63
CA MET A 287 8.69 -11.17 -23.79
C MET A 287 7.53 -10.83 -22.84
N THR A 288 7.39 -11.50 -21.69
CA THR A 288 6.20 -11.30 -20.81
C THR A 288 6.48 -11.09 -19.32
N SER A 289 7.59 -11.61 -18.77
CA SER A 289 7.97 -11.40 -17.35
C SER A 289 8.78 -10.10 -17.14
N LEU A 290 9.66 -9.79 -18.10
CA LEU A 290 10.55 -8.62 -18.07
C LEU A 290 9.83 -7.27 -18.20
N ASP A 291 8.61 -7.22 -18.74
CA ASP A 291 7.91 -5.94 -18.92
C ASP A 291 7.17 -5.45 -17.69
N PHE A 292 6.81 -6.33 -16.75
CA PHE A 292 6.22 -5.88 -15.49
C PHE A 292 7.30 -5.25 -14.60
N THR A 293 8.47 -5.88 -14.49
CA THR A 293 9.63 -5.34 -13.77
C THR A 293 10.25 -4.14 -14.50
N ARG A 294 10.24 -4.09 -15.83
CA ARG A 294 10.68 -2.91 -16.60
C ARG A 294 9.68 -1.76 -16.52
N ALA A 295 8.36 -2.01 -16.55
CA ALA A 295 7.36 -0.95 -16.35
C ALA A 295 7.40 -0.39 -14.91
N MET A 296 7.60 -1.23 -13.89
CA MET A 296 7.76 -0.79 -12.50
C MET A 296 9.15 -0.20 -12.22
N GLY A 297 10.20 -0.69 -12.87
CA GLY A 297 11.57 -0.18 -12.79
C GLY A 297 11.74 1.15 -13.51
N ALA A 298 11.07 1.34 -14.64
CA ALA A 298 11.06 2.61 -15.38
C ALA A 298 10.28 3.73 -14.65
N MET A 299 9.39 3.38 -13.71
CA MET A 299 8.75 4.35 -12.80
C MET A 299 9.53 4.53 -11.48
N GLY A 300 10.40 3.58 -11.13
CA GLY A 300 11.27 3.61 -9.94
C GLY A 300 12.67 4.16 -10.19
N SER A 301 13.06 4.40 -11.45
CA SER A 301 14.21 5.23 -11.76
C SER A 301 13.84 6.67 -11.45
N VAL A 302 13.98 7.06 -10.18
CA VAL A 302 14.54 8.38 -9.92
C VAL A 302 15.82 8.39 -10.74
N VAL A 303 15.82 9.15 -11.83
CA VAL A 303 17.04 9.53 -12.52
C VAL A 303 17.80 10.37 -11.50
N LEU A 304 18.53 9.70 -10.62
CA LEU A 304 19.81 10.25 -10.22
C LEU A 304 20.61 10.23 -11.51
N PRO A 305 21.11 11.38 -11.99
CA PRO A 305 22.05 11.40 -13.09
C PRO A 305 23.22 10.50 -12.69
N ASP A 306 23.29 9.30 -13.27
CA ASP A 306 24.53 8.53 -13.37
C ASP A 306 25.40 9.28 -14.38
N GLU A 307 25.94 10.41 -13.95
CA GLU A 307 26.99 11.17 -14.65
C GLU A 307 27.84 12.04 -13.70
N VAL A 308 27.85 11.77 -12.39
CA VAL A 308 28.80 12.41 -11.45
C VAL A 308 29.36 11.41 -10.41
N ALA A 309 29.38 10.12 -10.71
CA ALA A 309 30.02 9.12 -9.84
C ALA A 309 31.47 8.80 -10.23
N ASP A 310 31.93 9.20 -11.42
CA ASP A 310 33.31 8.97 -11.91
C ASP A 310 34.19 10.24 -11.89
N GLU A 311 33.69 11.39 -11.42
CA GLU A 311 34.51 12.61 -11.24
C GLU A 311 34.76 13.00 -9.76
N ILE A 312 34.16 12.30 -8.79
CA ILE A 312 34.32 12.64 -7.36
C ILE A 312 35.56 11.98 -6.74
N ASP A 313 36.11 10.91 -7.32
CA ASP A 313 37.36 10.31 -6.85
C ASP A 313 38.60 11.10 -7.29
N ASP A 314 38.57 11.81 -8.43
CA ASP A 314 39.69 12.66 -8.88
C ASP A 314 39.69 14.06 -8.22
N VAL A 315 38.51 14.59 -7.85
CA VAL A 315 38.42 15.89 -7.15
C VAL A 315 38.77 15.76 -5.67
N ASN A 316 38.41 14.66 -5.00
CA ASN A 316 38.81 14.46 -3.60
C ASN A 316 40.30 14.11 -3.45
N THR A 317 40.91 13.48 -4.45
CA THR A 317 42.36 13.20 -4.44
C THR A 317 43.16 14.49 -4.66
N SER A 318 42.75 15.35 -5.61
CA SER A 318 43.42 16.64 -5.83
C SER A 318 43.19 17.67 -4.72
N LEU A 319 42.02 17.68 -4.07
CA LEU A 319 41.74 18.58 -2.94
C LEU A 319 42.43 18.11 -1.64
N ALA A 320 42.67 16.80 -1.47
CA ALA A 320 43.45 16.26 -0.36
C ALA A 320 44.96 16.51 -0.53
N GLU A 321 45.49 16.43 -1.75
CA GLU A 321 46.89 16.78 -2.05
C GLU A 321 47.14 18.29 -1.88
N THR A 322 46.25 19.15 -2.40
CA THR A 322 46.40 20.62 -2.25
C THR A 322 46.34 21.07 -0.78
N LYS A 323 45.51 20.41 0.04
CA LYS A 323 45.35 20.76 1.46
C LYS A 323 46.50 20.23 2.34
N CYS A 324 47.20 19.18 1.92
CA CYS A 324 48.41 18.70 2.60
C CYS A 324 49.62 19.61 2.34
N ASP A 325 49.74 20.15 1.11
CA ASP A 325 50.84 21.05 0.75
C ASP A 325 50.68 22.44 1.40
N THR A 326 49.46 22.95 1.57
CA THR A 326 49.24 24.26 2.21
C THR A 326 49.51 24.24 3.72
N ILE A 327 49.36 23.09 4.39
CA ILE A 327 49.64 22.94 5.84
C ILE A 327 51.14 22.69 6.09
N ALA A 328 51.86 22.13 5.12
CA ALA A 328 53.31 22.00 5.18
C ALA A 328 54.03 23.36 5.01
N GLU A 329 53.50 24.26 4.17
CA GLU A 329 54.10 25.59 3.93
C GLU A 329 53.87 26.58 5.10
N GLU A 330 52.75 26.48 5.82
CA GLU A 330 52.46 27.32 7.00
C GLU A 330 53.30 26.91 8.24
N HIS A 331 53.71 25.63 8.32
CA HIS A 331 54.55 25.14 9.40
C HIS A 331 56.07 25.37 9.17
N GLU A 332 56.48 25.72 7.94
CA GLU A 332 57.88 26.08 7.61
C GLU A 332 58.15 27.60 7.65
N LEU A 333 57.13 28.46 7.52
CA LEU A 333 57.26 29.92 7.65
C LEU A 333 57.23 30.43 9.11
N THR A 334 56.78 29.62 10.06
CA THR A 334 56.73 30.00 11.49
C THR A 334 58.05 29.71 12.24
N ASN A 335 59.05 29.09 11.59
CA ASN A 335 60.34 28.70 12.19
C ASN A 335 61.57 29.45 11.65
N ARG A 336 61.40 30.54 10.87
CA ARG A 336 62.49 31.46 10.49
C ARG A 336 62.18 32.90 10.89
N ALA A 337 62.30 33.20 12.18
CA ALA A 337 62.49 34.56 12.66
C ALA A 337 64.00 34.84 12.83
N PRO A 338 64.59 35.83 12.13
CA PRO A 338 65.95 36.29 12.43
C PRO A 338 65.97 37.37 13.52
N LEU A 339 66.87 37.17 14.48
CA LEU A 339 67.35 38.14 15.47
C LEU A 339 68.09 39.32 14.80
N ALA A 340 67.72 40.56 15.14
CA ALA A 340 68.65 41.69 15.32
C ALA A 340 67.89 42.86 16.00
N LEU A 341 68.18 43.17 17.26
CA LEU A 341 69.20 44.13 17.74
C LEU A 341 68.80 45.61 17.54
N GLY A 342 68.41 46.25 18.63
CA GLY A 342 68.37 47.71 18.79
C GLY A 342 68.80 48.06 20.22
N THR A 343 70.01 48.59 20.36
CA THR A 343 70.59 49.25 21.54
C THR A 343 70.62 50.77 21.28
N PRO A 344 71.29 51.60 22.10
CA PRO A 344 71.01 52.00 23.49
C PRO A 344 70.78 53.53 23.60
N GLU A 345 70.12 53.99 24.67
CA GLU A 345 70.48 55.15 25.54
C GLU A 345 69.35 55.42 26.54
#